data_AF-A0A2T1KW35-F1
#
_entry.id   AF-A0A2T1KW35-F1
#
_cell.length_a   1.000
_cell.length_b   1.000
_cell.length_c   1.000
_cell.angle_alpha   90.00
_cell.angle_beta   90.00
_cell.angle_gamma   90.00
#
_symmetry.space_group_name_H-M   'P 1'
#
loop_
_entity.id
_entity.type
_entity.pdbx_description
1 polymer ?
#
loop_
_entity_poly.entity_id
_entity_poly.type
_entity_poly.pdbx_seq_one_letter_code
_entity_poly.pdbx_strand_id
1 'polypeptide(L)'
;MLIMNVLFIGFALVMWWSYQDYSAYLRNIVNLQKPLLVFHKQQSALFFVWVPMMSALITINIEVFYVRLMKKRVPPLMAKLQKVATWVMFLGVALAVFGNQLINPAWSETFKEAGYSRCNTVIVRANKQFFNDAWVLEPADCYDRGLKQILHEDHGKRGFEKGARYLEKKHEFLQSREAVHNPGAGL
;
A
#
# COMPACT_ATOMS: atom_id res chain seq x y z
N MET A 1 1.96 -1.61 32.39
CA MET A 1 2.15 -2.79 31.52
C MET A 1 0.92 -3.14 30.71
N LEU A 2 -0.25 -3.35 31.33
CA LEU A 2 -1.49 -3.71 30.62
C LEU A 2 -1.86 -2.70 29.51
N ILE A 3 -1.80 -1.40 29.80
CA ILE A 3 -2.12 -0.33 28.85
C ILE A 3 -1.19 -0.35 27.62
N MET A 4 0.11 -0.58 27.80
CA MET A 4 1.04 -0.69 26.66
C MET A 4 0.70 -1.90 25.79
N ASN A 5 0.43 -3.07 26.39
CA ASN A 5 0.10 -4.27 25.61
C ASN A 5 -1.22 -4.08 24.84
N VAL A 6 -2.23 -3.44 25.46
CA VAL A 6 -3.50 -3.10 24.81
C VAL A 6 -3.30 -2.13 23.65
N LEU A 7 -2.47 -1.09 23.82
CA LEU A 7 -2.17 -0.14 22.74
C LEU A 7 -1.50 -0.84 21.55
N PHE A 8 -0.56 -1.75 21.80
CA PHE A 8 0.15 -2.44 20.71
C PHE A 8 -0.73 -3.46 19.98
N ILE A 9 -1.57 -4.20 20.70
CA ILE A 9 -2.59 -5.06 20.08
C ILE A 9 -3.54 -4.21 19.24
N GLY A 10 -3.98 -3.06 19.77
CA GLY A 10 -4.80 -2.10 19.04
C GLY A 10 -4.13 -1.61 17.75
N PHE A 11 -2.86 -1.19 17.81
CA PHE A 11 -2.10 -0.80 16.63
C PHE A 11 -1.92 -1.93 15.62
N ALA A 12 -1.65 -3.17 16.07
CA ALA A 12 -1.53 -4.33 15.19
C ALA A 12 -2.85 -4.62 14.46
N LEU A 13 -3.99 -4.53 15.16
CA LEU A 13 -5.32 -4.67 14.57
C LEU A 13 -5.61 -3.55 13.57
N VAL A 14 -5.25 -2.30 13.87
CA VAL A 14 -5.43 -1.16 12.96
C VAL A 14 -4.58 -1.32 11.70
N MET A 15 -3.32 -1.75 11.82
CA MET A 15 -2.44 -2.00 10.66
C MET A 15 -2.94 -3.17 9.81
N TRP A 16 -3.36 -4.27 10.46
CA TRP A 16 -3.96 -5.41 9.77
C TRP A 16 -5.23 -4.99 9.01
N TRP A 17 -6.14 -4.29 9.69
CA TRP A 17 -7.37 -3.78 9.11
C TRP A 17 -7.06 -2.84 7.93
N SER A 18 -6.10 -1.92 8.08
CA SER A 18 -5.68 -1.02 7.00
C SER A 18 -5.10 -1.77 5.80
N TYR A 19 -4.34 -2.85 6.00
CA TYR A 19 -3.81 -3.67 4.92
C TYR A 19 -4.93 -4.43 4.19
N GLN A 20 -5.87 -5.01 4.94
CA GLN A 20 -7.01 -5.75 4.39
C GLN A 20 -7.96 -4.84 3.62
N ASP A 21 -8.29 -3.66 4.17
CA ASP A 21 -9.10 -2.64 3.50
C ASP A 21 -8.47 -2.19 2.19
N TYR A 22 -7.17 -1.90 2.21
CA TYR A 22 -6.44 -1.50 1.00
C TYR A 22 -6.33 -2.63 -0.03
N SER A 23 -6.09 -3.86 0.41
CA SER A 23 -6.04 -5.04 -0.49
C SER A 23 -7.41 -5.32 -1.11
N ALA A 24 -8.50 -5.17 -0.35
CA ALA A 24 -9.86 -5.30 -0.83
C ALA A 24 -10.21 -4.20 -1.84
N TYR A 25 -9.79 -2.96 -1.58
CA TYR A 25 -9.91 -1.85 -2.51
C TYR A 25 -9.22 -2.13 -3.85
N LEU A 26 -7.96 -2.60 -3.82
CA LEU A 26 -7.23 -2.97 -5.04
C LEU A 26 -7.91 -4.12 -5.81
N ARG A 27 -8.36 -5.16 -5.11
CA ARG A 27 -9.11 -6.26 -5.74
C ARG A 27 -10.42 -5.79 -6.35
N ASN A 28 -11.13 -4.88 -5.71
CA ASN A 28 -12.36 -4.31 -6.27
C ASN A 28 -12.10 -3.50 -7.54
N ILE A 29 -11.04 -2.70 -7.59
CA ILE A 29 -10.64 -1.97 -8.80
C ILE A 29 -10.34 -2.94 -9.95
N VAL A 30 -9.57 -3.99 -9.66
CA VAL A 30 -9.21 -5.04 -10.62
C VAL A 30 -10.46 -5.77 -11.13
N ASN A 31 -11.34 -6.22 -10.23
CA ASN A 31 -12.55 -6.96 -10.57
C ASN A 31 -13.55 -6.11 -11.36
N LEU A 32 -13.67 -4.82 -11.04
CA LEU A 32 -14.55 -3.88 -11.74
C LEU A 32 -13.91 -3.31 -13.02
N GLN A 33 -12.69 -3.75 -13.37
CA GLN A 33 -11.94 -3.28 -14.53
C GLN A 33 -11.98 -1.75 -14.66
N LYS A 34 -11.65 -1.05 -13.58
CA LYS A 34 -11.61 0.41 -13.60
C LYS A 34 -10.47 0.91 -14.48
N PRO A 35 -10.67 2.00 -15.25
CA PRO A 35 -9.67 2.45 -16.23
C PRO A 35 -8.38 2.99 -15.59
N LEU A 36 -8.43 3.40 -14.31
CA LEU A 36 -7.28 3.86 -13.54
C LEU A 36 -7.16 3.09 -12.22
N LEU A 37 -5.97 2.58 -11.94
CA LEU A 37 -5.56 2.00 -10.66
C LEU A 37 -4.35 2.78 -10.14
N VAL A 38 -4.44 3.29 -8.91
CA VAL A 38 -3.31 3.96 -8.25
C VAL A 38 -2.85 3.12 -7.08
N PHE A 39 -1.60 2.65 -7.16
CA PHE A 39 -0.99 1.77 -6.21
C PHE A 39 -0.05 2.53 -5.25
N HIS A 40 -0.43 2.62 -3.98
CA HIS A 40 0.34 3.15 -2.86
C HIS A 40 1.34 2.11 -2.33
N LYS A 41 2.60 2.24 -2.75
CA LYS A 41 3.72 1.35 -2.40
C LYS A 41 4.04 1.27 -0.92
N GLN A 42 3.72 2.30 -0.14
CA GLN A 42 3.97 2.32 1.30
C GLN A 42 2.85 1.68 2.10
N GLN A 43 1.60 1.72 1.62
CA GLN A 43 0.48 1.10 2.34
C GLN A 43 0.63 -0.42 2.38
N SER A 44 1.16 -1.04 1.33
CA SER A 44 1.47 -2.48 1.32
C SER A 44 2.57 -2.85 2.33
N ALA A 45 3.53 -1.95 2.59
CA ALA A 45 4.64 -2.19 3.50
C ALA A 45 4.30 -1.93 4.99
N LEU A 46 3.20 -1.22 5.29
CA LEU A 46 2.75 -0.96 6.67
C LEU A 46 2.48 -2.24 7.46
N PHE A 47 2.13 -3.34 6.78
CA PHE A 47 2.00 -4.63 7.42
C PHE A 47 3.30 -5.09 8.09
N PHE A 48 4.50 -4.71 7.63
CA PHE A 48 5.72 -5.15 8.32
C PHE A 48 6.07 -4.37 9.59
N VAL A 49 5.42 -3.23 9.83
CA VAL A 49 5.68 -2.37 11.00
C VAL A 49 5.30 -3.06 12.31
N TRP A 50 4.42 -4.05 12.33
CA TRP A 50 4.06 -4.75 13.58
C TRP A 50 5.19 -5.62 14.12
N VAL A 51 6.04 -6.20 13.26
CA VAL A 51 7.16 -7.08 13.66
C VAL A 51 8.17 -6.36 14.58
N PRO A 52 8.70 -5.19 14.20
CA PRO A 52 9.60 -4.45 15.09
C PRO A 52 8.88 -3.89 16.32
N MET A 53 7.61 -3.51 16.18
CA MET A 53 6.81 -2.96 17.27
C MET A 53 6.59 -4.00 18.38
N MET A 54 6.14 -5.21 18.05
CA MET A 54 5.97 -6.31 19.01
C MET A 54 7.29 -6.69 19.69
N SER A 55 8.38 -6.68 18.92
CA SER A 55 9.71 -7.00 19.43
C SER A 55 10.23 -5.96 20.41
N ALA A 56 10.03 -4.68 20.11
CA ALA A 56 10.35 -3.58 21.02
C ALA A 56 9.56 -3.68 22.33
N LEU A 57 8.30 -4.07 22.24
CA LEU A 57 7.44 -4.24 23.42
C LEU A 57 7.92 -5.34 24.36
N ILE A 58 8.38 -6.48 23.83
CA ILE A 58 8.98 -7.55 24.63
C ILE A 58 10.21 -7.02 25.39
N THR A 59 11.11 -6.32 24.68
CA THR A 59 12.32 -5.72 25.26
C THR A 59 11.98 -4.73 26.37
N ILE A 60 11.07 -3.79 26.11
CA ILE A 60 10.66 -2.77 27.09
C ILE A 60 9.99 -3.42 28.30
N ASN A 61 9.12 -4.43 28.11
CA ASN A 61 8.47 -5.10 29.23
C ASN A 61 9.49 -5.83 30.13
N ILE A 62 10.46 -6.54 29.55
CA ILE A 62 11.52 -7.21 30.31
C ILE A 62 12.31 -6.19 31.13
N GLU A 63 12.71 -5.09 30.50
CA GLU A 63 13.50 -4.04 31.16
C GLU A 63 12.72 -3.34 32.27
N VAL A 64 11.47 -2.93 32.01
CA VAL A 64 10.62 -2.28 33.01
C VAL A 64 10.33 -3.22 34.17
N PHE A 65 10.00 -4.49 33.92
CA PHE A 65 9.67 -5.44 34.98
C PHE A 65 10.87 -5.75 35.87
N TYR A 66 11.99 -6.18 35.28
CA TYR A 66 13.12 -6.66 36.06
C TYR A 66 13.97 -5.52 36.60
N VAL A 67 14.29 -4.53 35.76
CA VAL A 67 15.23 -3.46 36.13
C VAL A 67 14.52 -2.36 36.91
N ARG A 68 13.33 -1.90 36.48
CA ARG A 68 12.66 -0.76 37.12
C ARG A 68 11.75 -1.16 38.28
N LEU A 69 10.88 -2.16 38.10
CA LEU A 69 9.91 -2.56 39.13
C LEU A 69 10.55 -3.46 40.19
N MET A 70 11.21 -4.54 39.77
CA MET A 70 11.82 -5.50 40.68
C MET A 70 13.20 -5.06 41.17
N LYS A 71 13.83 -4.06 40.53
CA LYS A 71 15.21 -3.60 40.81
C LYS A 71 16.23 -4.75 40.85
N LYS A 72 16.01 -5.78 40.03
CA LYS A 72 16.85 -6.97 39.93
C LYS A 72 17.51 -7.03 38.55
N ARG A 73 18.64 -7.74 38.48
CA ARG A 73 19.24 -8.08 37.18
C ARG A 73 18.27 -8.96 36.39
N VAL A 74 18.24 -8.75 35.08
CA VAL A 74 17.45 -9.56 34.16
C VAL A 74 17.99 -11.01 34.20
N PRO A 75 17.14 -12.01 34.47
CA PRO A 75 17.59 -13.39 34.53
C PRO A 75 18.08 -13.88 33.15
N PRO A 76 18.98 -14.89 33.11
CA PRO A 76 19.65 -15.31 31.87
C PRO A 76 18.69 -15.70 30.73
N LEU A 77 17.56 -16.33 31.08
CA LEU A 77 16.53 -16.71 30.12
C LEU A 77 15.87 -15.48 29.48
N MET A 78 15.53 -14.47 30.28
CA MET A 78 14.92 -13.23 29.79
C MET A 78 15.90 -12.38 28.99
N ALA A 79 17.19 -12.42 29.36
CA ALA A 79 18.24 -11.77 28.58
C ALA A 79 18.41 -12.40 27.18
N LYS A 80 18.32 -13.74 27.07
CA LYS A 80 18.28 -14.42 25.77
C LYS A 80 17.05 -14.01 24.96
N LEU A 81 15.87 -13.98 25.59
CA LEU A 81 14.63 -13.55 24.94
C LEU A 81 14.74 -12.11 24.42
N GLN A 82 15.27 -11.19 25.24
CA GLN A 82 15.51 -9.80 24.87
C GLN A 82 16.48 -9.69 23.68
N LYS A 83 17.55 -10.50 23.65
CA LYS A 83 18.49 -10.54 22.51
C LYS A 83 17.80 -11.00 21.23
N VAL A 84 16.99 -12.07 21.30
CA VAL A 84 16.23 -12.56 20.15
C VAL A 84 15.22 -11.50 19.68
N ALA A 85 14.46 -10.92 20.60
CA ALA A 85 13.52 -9.84 20.28
C ALA A 85 14.23 -8.65 19.61
N THR A 86 15.42 -8.27 20.08
CA THR A 86 16.22 -7.20 19.46
C THR A 86 16.62 -7.54 18.02
N TRP A 87 17.04 -8.77 17.74
CA TRP A 87 17.32 -9.21 16.37
C TRP A 87 16.08 -9.21 15.48
N VAL A 88 14.96 -9.70 15.99
CA VAL A 88 13.67 -9.68 15.27
C VAL A 88 13.21 -8.24 15.04
N MET A 89 13.52 -7.31 15.96
CA MET A 89 13.24 -5.89 15.77
C MET A 89 14.03 -5.33 14.59
N PHE A 90 15.33 -5.58 14.50
CA PHE A 90 16.13 -5.12 13.36
C PHE A 90 15.65 -5.73 12.04
N LEU A 91 15.32 -7.02 12.03
CA LEU A 91 14.73 -7.67 10.86
C LEU A 91 13.39 -7.02 10.48
N GLY A 92 12.53 -6.75 11.46
CA GLY A 92 11.25 -6.08 11.27
C GLY A 92 11.38 -4.67 10.71
N VAL A 93 12.37 -3.89 11.18
CA VAL A 93 12.68 -2.56 10.62
C VAL A 93 13.16 -2.70 9.17
N ALA A 94 14.04 -3.65 8.88
CA ALA A 94 14.48 -3.91 7.51
C ALA A 94 13.30 -4.28 6.60
N LEU A 95 12.39 -5.14 7.07
CA LEU A 95 11.16 -5.48 6.36
C LEU A 95 10.21 -4.29 6.19
N ALA A 96 10.11 -3.37 7.15
CA ALA A 96 9.29 -2.17 6.99
C ALA A 96 9.87 -1.19 5.96
N VAL A 97 11.21 -1.06 5.90
CA VAL A 97 11.92 -0.16 4.98
C VAL A 97 11.97 -0.74 3.57
N PHE A 98 12.30 -2.03 3.43
CA PHE A 98 12.51 -2.71 2.14
C PHE A 98 11.34 -3.61 1.73
N GLY A 99 10.30 -3.76 2.56
CA GLY A 99 9.17 -4.65 2.26
C GLY A 99 8.34 -4.20 1.08
N ASN A 100 8.42 -2.91 0.70
CA ASN A 100 7.89 -2.44 -0.57
C ASN A 100 8.55 -3.17 -1.76
N GLN A 101 9.84 -3.51 -1.71
CA GLN A 101 10.53 -4.26 -2.76
C GLN A 101 10.08 -5.73 -2.82
N LEU A 102 9.53 -6.27 -1.72
CA LEU A 102 9.04 -7.65 -1.65
C LEU A 102 7.57 -7.76 -2.08
N ILE A 103 6.71 -6.85 -1.61
CA ILE A 103 5.26 -6.93 -1.85
C ILE A 103 4.85 -6.26 -3.18
N ASN A 104 5.54 -5.20 -3.60
CA ASN A 104 5.16 -4.50 -4.84
C ASN A 104 5.30 -5.36 -6.11
N PRO A 105 6.31 -6.24 -6.26
CA PRO A 105 6.37 -7.15 -7.41
C PRO A 105 5.16 -8.07 -7.50
N ALA A 106 4.71 -8.65 -6.38
CA ALA A 106 3.54 -9.54 -6.37
C ALA A 106 2.27 -8.81 -6.85
N TRP A 107 2.02 -7.59 -6.36
CA TRP A 107 0.91 -6.78 -6.86
C TRP A 107 1.10 -6.33 -8.31
N SER A 108 2.33 -6.01 -8.71
CA SER A 108 2.64 -5.63 -10.10
C SER A 108 2.35 -6.76 -11.08
N GLU A 109 2.62 -8.02 -10.70
CA GLU A 109 2.25 -9.20 -11.49
C GLU A 109 0.74 -9.36 -11.55
N THR A 110 0.03 -9.27 -10.43
CA THR A 110 -1.45 -9.32 -10.40
C THR A 110 -2.09 -8.25 -11.30
N PHE A 111 -1.57 -7.03 -11.30
CA PHE A 111 -2.09 -5.96 -12.17
C PHE A 111 -1.84 -6.25 -13.65
N LYS A 112 -0.65 -6.77 -14.00
CA LYS A 112 -0.35 -7.17 -15.38
C LYS A 112 -1.22 -8.32 -15.85
N GLU A 113 -1.42 -9.33 -15.01
CA GLU A 113 -2.33 -10.47 -15.29
C GLU A 113 -3.77 -9.99 -15.48
N ALA A 114 -4.18 -8.96 -14.75
CA ALA A 114 -5.47 -8.30 -14.93
C ALA A 114 -5.55 -7.36 -16.15
N GLY A 115 -4.49 -7.26 -16.96
CA GLY A 115 -4.45 -6.45 -18.19
C GLY A 115 -4.03 -4.99 -18.00
N TYR A 116 -3.62 -4.58 -16.79
CA TYR A 116 -3.18 -3.22 -16.55
C TYR A 116 -1.75 -2.99 -17.03
N SER A 117 -1.54 -1.81 -17.63
CA SER A 117 -0.24 -1.28 -18.02
C SER A 117 0.21 -0.23 -17.02
N ARG A 118 1.44 -0.37 -16.52
CA ARG A 118 2.05 0.61 -15.64
C ARG A 118 2.44 1.86 -16.43
N CYS A 119 2.02 3.02 -15.96
CA CYS A 119 2.47 4.28 -16.53
C CYS A 119 3.87 4.63 -16.00
N ASN A 120 4.89 4.36 -16.81
CA ASN A 120 6.28 4.73 -16.52
C ASN A 120 6.55 6.23 -16.71
N THR A 121 5.61 6.96 -17.32
CA THR A 121 5.66 8.40 -17.57
C THR A 121 5.38 9.20 -16.28
N VAL A 122 5.84 10.46 -16.22
CA VAL A 122 5.61 11.40 -15.10
C VAL A 122 4.16 11.88 -15.10
N ILE A 123 3.22 10.96 -14.90
CA ILE A 123 1.80 11.27 -14.71
C ILE A 123 1.59 11.76 -13.27
N VAL A 124 2.35 11.19 -12.33
CA VAL A 124 2.44 11.63 -10.94
C VAL A 124 3.74 12.43 -10.77
N ARG A 125 3.71 13.50 -9.97
CA ARG A 125 4.88 14.35 -9.69
C ARG A 125 6.08 13.50 -9.20
N ALA A 126 7.29 13.84 -9.63
CA ALA A 126 8.50 13.05 -9.37
C ALA A 126 8.75 12.72 -7.88
N ASN A 127 8.43 13.64 -6.96
CA ASN A 127 8.57 13.39 -5.52
C ASN A 127 7.55 12.39 -4.95
N LYS A 128 6.48 12.06 -5.69
CA LYS A 128 5.43 11.11 -5.31
C LYS A 128 5.50 9.79 -6.06
N GLN A 129 6.29 9.68 -7.13
CA GLN A 129 6.54 8.40 -7.83
C GLN A 129 7.22 7.35 -6.92
N PHE A 130 7.93 7.80 -5.89
CA PHE A 130 8.50 6.93 -4.85
C PHE A 130 7.43 6.20 -4.03
N PHE A 131 6.24 6.80 -3.89
CA PHE A 131 5.17 6.29 -3.03
C PHE A 131 3.97 5.75 -3.81
N ASN A 132 3.77 6.23 -5.04
CA ASN A 132 2.59 5.92 -5.85
C ASN A 132 3.00 5.45 -7.25
N ASP A 133 2.38 4.39 -7.74
CA ASP A 133 2.38 4.02 -9.16
C ASP A 133 0.98 4.18 -9.75
N ALA A 134 0.89 4.70 -10.97
CA ALA A 134 -0.35 4.72 -11.74
C ALA A 134 -0.35 3.60 -12.77
N TRP A 135 -1.48 2.92 -12.89
CA TRP A 135 -1.73 1.81 -13.78
C TRP A 135 -3.04 2.07 -14.52
N VAL A 136 -3.07 1.78 -15.82
CA VAL A 136 -4.25 2.01 -16.67
C VAL A 136 -4.56 0.75 -17.46
N LEU A 137 -5.83 0.54 -17.82
CA LEU A 137 -6.22 -0.56 -18.69
C LEU A 137 -5.78 -0.31 -20.13
N GLU A 138 -5.98 0.89 -20.64
CA GLU A 138 -5.54 1.27 -21.99
C GLU A 138 -4.18 1.99 -21.93
N PRO A 139 -3.11 1.44 -22.55
CA PRO A 139 -1.78 2.06 -22.51
C PRO A 139 -1.74 3.51 -23.04
N ALA A 140 -2.66 3.86 -23.95
CA ALA A 140 -2.77 5.20 -24.52
C ALA A 140 -3.12 6.26 -23.46
N ASP A 141 -3.84 5.89 -22.41
CA ASP A 141 -4.22 6.83 -21.34
C ASP A 141 -3.02 7.29 -20.51
N CYS A 142 -1.90 6.56 -20.54
CA CYS A 142 -0.67 7.04 -19.90
C CYS A 142 -0.11 8.33 -20.52
N TYR A 143 -0.57 8.72 -21.72
CA TYR A 143 -0.16 9.92 -22.43
C TYR A 143 -1.24 11.01 -22.44
N ASP A 144 -2.37 10.76 -21.79
CA ASP A 144 -3.48 11.71 -21.71
C ASP A 144 -3.10 12.95 -20.89
N ARG A 145 -3.20 14.13 -21.51
CA ARG A 145 -2.82 15.40 -20.87
C ARG A 145 -3.75 15.78 -19.72
N GLY A 146 -5.04 15.48 -19.83
CA GLY A 146 -6.03 15.77 -18.80
C GLY A 146 -5.83 14.89 -17.57
N LEU A 147 -5.64 13.59 -17.77
CA LEU A 147 -5.29 12.67 -16.70
C LEU A 147 -4.00 13.10 -15.99
N LYS A 148 -2.95 13.43 -16.77
CA LYS A 148 -1.69 13.93 -16.22
C LYS A 148 -1.90 15.19 -15.40
N GLN A 149 -2.67 16.17 -15.87
CA GLN A 149 -2.93 17.39 -15.12
C GLN A 149 -3.63 17.11 -13.78
N ILE A 150 -4.70 16.30 -13.79
CA ILE A 150 -5.44 15.93 -12.58
C ILE A 150 -4.52 15.26 -11.55
N LEU A 151 -3.75 14.28 -12.00
CA LEU A 151 -2.83 13.51 -11.14
C LEU A 151 -1.59 14.31 -10.72
N HIS A 152 -1.28 15.41 -11.40
CA HIS A 152 -0.21 16.33 -11.02
C HIS A 152 -0.67 17.39 -10.00
N GLU A 153 -1.95 17.80 -10.05
CA GLU A 153 -2.52 18.83 -9.17
C GLU A 153 -3.00 18.26 -7.84
N ASP A 154 -3.60 17.06 -7.83
CA ASP A 154 -4.11 16.41 -6.62
C ASP A 154 -3.59 14.96 -6.54
N HIS A 155 -2.74 14.72 -5.54
CA HIS A 155 -2.11 13.42 -5.28
C HIS A 155 -2.77 12.65 -4.13
N GLY A 156 -3.89 13.15 -3.62
CA GLY A 156 -4.68 12.46 -2.60
C GLY A 156 -5.70 11.51 -3.22
N LYS A 157 -6.42 10.79 -2.35
CA LYS A 157 -7.53 9.92 -2.76
C LYS A 157 -8.53 10.64 -3.69
N ARG A 158 -8.83 11.92 -3.41
CA ARG A 158 -9.74 12.74 -4.22
C ARG A 158 -9.22 12.97 -5.64
N GLY A 159 -7.93 13.29 -5.80
CA GLY A 159 -7.31 13.44 -7.11
C GLY A 159 -7.33 12.15 -7.93
N PHE A 160 -7.08 11.01 -7.28
CA PHE A 160 -7.17 9.70 -7.94
C PHE A 160 -8.59 9.34 -8.35
N GLU A 161 -9.59 9.59 -7.50
CA GLU A 161 -11.00 9.41 -7.85
C GLU A 161 -11.42 10.33 -8.99
N LYS A 162 -10.93 11.58 -9.01
CA LYS A 162 -11.19 12.53 -10.10
C LYS A 162 -10.55 12.04 -11.42
N GLY A 163 -9.33 11.51 -11.37
CA GLY A 163 -8.65 10.93 -12.53
C GLY A 163 -9.36 9.69 -13.07
N ALA A 164 -9.83 8.80 -12.19
CA ALA A 164 -10.60 7.62 -12.57
C ALA A 164 -11.91 8.01 -13.27
N ARG A 165 -12.69 8.93 -12.68
CA ARG A 165 -13.93 9.43 -13.29
C ARG A 165 -13.70 10.15 -14.62
N TYR A 166 -12.56 10.82 -14.77
CA TYR A 166 -12.20 11.47 -16.03
C TYR A 166 -12.02 10.44 -17.15
N LEU A 167 -11.28 9.35 -16.89
CA LEU A 167 -11.11 8.28 -17.87
C LEU A 167 -12.41 7.54 -18.16
N GLU A 168 -13.22 7.22 -17.14
CA GLU A 168 -14.53 6.59 -17.33
C GLU A 168 -15.38 7.39 -18.32
N LYS A 169 -15.51 8.72 -18.12
CA LYS A 169 -16.26 9.60 -19.02
C LYS A 169 -15.65 9.69 -20.42
N LYS A 170 -14.32 9.68 -20.51
CA LYS A 170 -13.60 9.72 -21.79
C LYS A 170 -13.90 8.45 -22.60
N HIS A 171 -13.81 7.28 -21.97
CA HIS A 171 -14.08 5.99 -22.62
C HIS A 171 -15.55 5.85 -23.02
N GLU A 172 -16.49 6.23 -22.15
CA GLU A 172 -17.92 6.27 -22.49
C GLU A 172 -18.19 7.16 -23.71
N PHE A 173 -17.57 8.34 -23.76
CA PHE A 173 -17.70 9.25 -24.90
C PHE A 173 -17.12 8.66 -26.19
N LEU A 174 -15.93 8.04 -26.13
CA LEU A 174 -15.30 7.41 -27.30
C LEU A 174 -16.13 6.23 -27.82
N GLN A 175 -16.61 5.36 -26.95
CA GLN A 175 -17.49 4.24 -27.30
C GLN A 175 -18.80 4.74 -27.94
N SER A 176 -19.39 5.81 -27.42
CA SER A 176 -20.61 6.40 -28.00
C SER A 176 -20.39 6.94 -29.42
N ARG A 177 -19.19 7.47 -29.74
CA ARG A 177 -18.86 7.96 -31.08
C ARG A 177 -18.55 6.84 -32.06
N GLU A 178 -17.87 5.79 -31.61
CA GLU A 178 -17.60 4.62 -32.43
C GLU A 178 -18.90 3.90 -32.81
N ALA A 179 -19.85 3.77 -31.88
CA ALA A 179 -21.18 3.22 -32.15
C ALA A 179 -21.99 4.05 -33.17
N VAL A 180 -21.83 5.38 -33.17
CA VAL A 180 -22.48 6.28 -34.15
C VAL A 180 -21.82 6.20 -35.53
N HIS A 181 -20.51 5.95 -35.61
CA HIS A 181 -19.77 5.87 -36.88
C HIS A 181 -19.68 4.46 -37.47
N ASN A 182 -20.02 3.40 -36.72
CA ASN A 182 -20.06 2.02 -37.18
C ASN A 182 -21.31 1.27 -36.64
N PRO A 183 -22.50 1.53 -37.20
CA PRO A 183 -23.75 0.96 -36.69
C PRO A 183 -23.91 -0.57 -36.91
N GLY A 184 -22.93 -1.24 -37.56
CA GLY A 184 -23.00 -2.66 -37.93
C GLY A 184 -22.08 -3.61 -37.16
N ALA A 185 -21.35 -3.16 -36.13
CA ALA A 185 -20.44 -4.01 -35.35
C ALA A 185 -21.10 -4.68 -34.13
N GLY A 186 -22.40 -4.50 -33.94
CA GLY A 186 -23.19 -5.15 -32.90
C GLY A 186 -24.03 -6.29 -33.45
N LEU A 187 -23.42 -7.47 -33.60
CA LEU A 187 -24.07 -8.78 -33.62
C LEU A 187 -23.10 -9.82 -33.04
#